data_AF-A0A5J6P9T7-F1
#
_entry.id   AF-A0A5J6P9T7-F1
#
_cell.length_a   1.000
_cell.length_b   1.000
_cell.length_c   1.000
_cell.angle_alpha   90.00
_cell.angle_beta   90.00
_cell.angle_gamma   90.00
#
_symmetry.space_group_name_H-M   'P 1'
#
loop_
_entity.id
_entity.type
_entity.pdbx_description
1 polymer ?
#
loop_
_entity_poly.entity_id
_entity_poly.type
_entity_poly.pdbx_seq_one_letter_code
_entity_poly.pdbx_strand_id
1 'polypeptide(L)' 'MHFLEMMFWLTISLAVVTIILMLFWNMTLSELFGFKRIGFWQSFRLFIIGLILTGGLNISAIYTSAS' A
#
# COMPACT_ATOMS: atom_id res chain seq x y z
N MET A 1 -26.36 4.68 4.18
CA MET A 1 -25.90 4.07 2.91
C MET A 1 -24.52 4.59 2.48
N HIS A 2 -24.28 5.90 2.41
CA HIS A 2 -22.99 6.48 2.00
C HIS A 2 -21.72 6.01 2.75
N PHE A 3 -21.77 5.79 4.07
CA PHE A 3 -20.60 5.33 4.83
C PHE A 3 -20.09 3.95 4.36
N LEU A 4 -21.02 3.05 4.03
CA LEU A 4 -20.72 1.68 3.61
C LEU A 4 -20.08 1.65 2.22
N GLU A 5 -20.58 2.50 1.30
CA GLU A 5 -19.99 2.70 -0.02
C GLU A 5 -18.55 3.23 0.08
N MET A 6 -18.31 4.22 0.95
CA MET A 6 -16.97 4.78 1.16
C MET A 6 -15.99 3.71 1.68
N MET A 7 -16.39 2.90 2.66
CA MET A 7 -15.54 1.80 3.15
C MET A 7 -15.28 0.75 2.07
N PHE A 8 -16.27 0.45 1.24
CA PHE A 8 -16.14 -0.50 0.15
C PHE A 8 -15.12 -0.04 -0.89
N TRP A 9 -15.23 1.21 -1.35
CA TRP A 9 -14.28 1.81 -2.28
C TRP A 9 -12.86 1.87 -1.70
N LEU A 10 -12.70 2.28 -0.44
CA LEU A 10 -11.40 2.33 0.23
C LEU A 10 -10.75 0.94 0.28
N THR A 11 -11.53 -0.10 0.60
CA THR A 11 -11.04 -1.47 0.66
C THR A 11 -10.59 -1.97 -0.71
N ILE A 12 -11.36 -1.66 -1.77
CA ILE A 12 -10.99 -2.01 -3.15
C ILE A 12 -9.69 -1.31 -3.54
N SER A 13 -9.59 0.00 -3.32
CA SER A 13 -8.39 0.76 -3.66
C SER A 13 -7.16 0.20 -2.95
N LEU A 14 -7.27 -0.14 -1.67
CA LEU A 14 -6.18 -0.73 -0.91
C LEU A 14 -5.77 -2.11 -1.44
N ALA A 15 -6.75 -2.95 -1.79
CA ALA A 15 -6.49 -4.26 -2.39
C ALA A 15 -5.78 -4.13 -3.75
N VAL A 16 -6.21 -3.20 -4.60
CA VAL A 16 -5.61 -2.92 -5.90
C VAL A 16 -4.15 -2.49 -5.75
N VAL A 17 -3.85 -1.54 -4.86
CA VAL A 17 -2.47 -1.10 -4.58
C VAL A 17 -1.60 -2.26 -4.11
N THR A 18 -2.13 -3.12 -3.23
CA THR A 18 -1.41 -4.29 -2.72
C THR A 18 -1.09 -5.32 -3.80
N ILE A 19 -2.03 -5.53 -4.74
CA ILE A 19 -1.83 -6.42 -5.90
C ILE A 19 -0.78 -5.85 -6.84
N ILE A 20 -0.82 -4.54 -7.11
CA ILE A 20 0.18 -3.87 -7.95
C ILE A 20 1.56 -4.02 -7.33
N LEU A 21 1.70 -3.80 -6.02
CA LEU A 21 2.98 -3.98 -5.31
C LEU A 21 3.46 -5.43 -5.36
N MET A 22 2.54 -6.40 -5.25
CA MET A 22 2.86 -7.83 -5.36
C MET A 22 3.36 -8.18 -6.76
N LEU A 23 2.66 -7.72 -7.80
CA LEU A 23 3.06 -7.95 -9.19
C LEU A 23 4.40 -7.29 -9.48
N PHE A 24 4.59 -6.05 -9.04
CA PHE A 24 5.84 -5.33 -9.18
C PHE A 24 6.98 -6.11 -8.51
N TRP A 25 6.82 -6.53 -7.26
CA TRP A 25 7.85 -7.31 -6.56
C TRP A 25 8.16 -8.63 -7.26
N ASN A 26 7.12 -9.36 -7.70
CA ASN A 26 7.29 -10.66 -8.33
C ASN A 26 7.83 -10.59 -9.75
N MET A 27 7.67 -9.46 -10.45
CA MET A 27 8.25 -9.23 -11.78
C MET A 27 9.63 -8.59 -11.69
N THR A 28 9.79 -7.46 -11.01
CA THR A 28 11.06 -6.71 -11.01
C THR A 28 12.06 -7.28 -10.00
N LEU A 29 11.65 -7.39 -8.73
CA LEU A 29 12.57 -7.75 -7.65
C LEU A 29 12.88 -9.24 -7.62
N SER A 30 11.91 -10.09 -7.95
CA SER A 30 12.14 -11.54 -8.02
C SER A 30 13.00 -11.91 -9.23
N GLU A 31 12.81 -11.26 -10.37
CA GLU A 31 13.55 -11.58 -11.60
C GLU A 31 14.94 -10.95 -11.62
N LEU A 32 15.08 -9.67 -11.24
CA LEU A 32 16.36 -8.96 -11.33
C LEU A 32 17.31 -9.27 -10.16
N PHE A 33 16.77 -9.52 -8.96
CA PHE A 33 17.58 -9.75 -7.76
C PHE A 33 17.49 -11.18 -7.24
N GLY A 34 16.71 -12.06 -7.90
CA GLY A 34 16.50 -13.43 -7.44
C GLY A 34 15.74 -13.53 -6.12
N PHE A 35 15.05 -12.46 -5.68
CA PHE A 35 14.32 -12.48 -4.42
C PHE A 35 13.14 -13.45 -4.47
N LYS A 36 12.80 -14.03 -3.32
CA LYS A 36 11.68 -14.96 -3.20
C LYS A 36 10.37 -14.26 -3.58
N ARG A 37 9.54 -14.96 -4.36
CA ARG A 37 8.18 -14.50 -4.68
C ARG A 37 7.37 -14.32 -3.41
N ILE A 38 6.63 -13.21 -3.35
CA ILE A 38 5.79 -12.87 -2.23
C ILE A 38 4.30 -13.03 -2.59
N GLY A 39 3.52 -13.49 -1.62
CA GLY A 39 2.05 -13.53 -1.73
C GLY A 39 1.39 -12.20 -1.37
N PHE A 40 0.07 -12.12 -1.56
CA PHE A 40 -0.74 -10.93 -1.25
C PHE A 40 -0.50 -10.39 0.17
N TRP A 41 -0.61 -11.27 1.17
CA TRP A 41 -0.43 -10.90 2.58
C TRP A 41 1.00 -10.43 2.92
N GLN A 42 2.01 -10.94 2.20
CA GLN A 42 3.39 -10.49 2.38
C GLN A 42 3.62 -9.13 1.74
N SER A 43 3.07 -8.91 0.54
CA SER A 43 3.04 -7.61 -0.13
C SER A 43 2.33 -6.55 0.72
N PHE A 44 1.21 -6.90 1.33
CA PHE A 44 0.47 -6.01 2.23
C PHE A 44 1.31 -5.57 3.43
N ARG A 45 2.04 -6.51 4.05
CA ARG A 45 2.95 -6.19 5.17
C ARG A 45 4.08 -5.27 4.71
N LEU A 46 4.65 -5.50 3.52
CA LEU A 46 5.69 -4.63 2.95
C LEU A 46 5.14 -3.22 2.68
N PHE A 47 3.92 -3.10 2.19
CA PHE A 47 3.25 -1.81 2.01
C PHE A 47 3.14 -1.05 3.33
N ILE A 48 2.67 -1.71 4.41
CA ILE A 48 2.57 -1.10 5.74
C ILE A 48 3.94 -0.65 6.25
N ILE A 49 4.96 -1.51 6.13
CA ILE A 49 6.33 -1.18 6.57
C ILE A 49 6.87 0.02 5.80
N GLY A 50 6.69 0.07 4.48
CA GLY A 50 7.09 1.21 3.65
C GLY A 50 6.38 2.50 4.05
N LEU A 51 5.08 2.41 4.38
CA LEU A 51 4.30 3.55 4.87
C LEU A 51 4.85 4.06 6.21
N ILE A 52 5.18 3.18 7.15
CA ILE A 52 5.78 3.55 8.44
C ILE A 52 7.15 4.22 8.22
N LEU A 53 8.01 3.63 7.39
CA LEU A 53 9.38 4.13 7.15
C LEU A 53 9.39 5.50 6.46
N THR A 54 8.41 5.80 5.61
CA THR A 54 8.30 7.08 4.89
C THR A 54 7.66 8.18 5.75
N GLY A 55 7.52 7.95 7.07
CA GLY A 55 6.97 8.91 8.02
C GLY A 55 5.45 8.81 8.21
N GLY A 56 4.83 7.71 7.75
CA GLY A 56 3.40 7.51 7.85
C GLY A 56 2.58 8.52 7.05
N LEU A 57 1.25 8.43 7.19
CA LEU A 57 0.35 9.49 6.78
C LEU A 57 0.72 10.73 7.62
N ASN A 58 1.50 11.66 7.05
CA ASN A 58 1.92 12.92 7.68
C ASN A 58 0.71 13.85 7.83
N ILE A 59 -0.17 13.50 8.77
CA ILE A 59 -1.41 14.19 9.08
C ILE A 59 -1.12 15.64 9.53
N SER A 60 0.02 15.88 10.18
CA SER A 60 0.50 17.21 10.57
C SER A 60 0.75 18.16 9.40
N ALA A 61 1.29 17.67 8.27
CA ALA A 61 1.54 18.49 7.08
C ALA A 61 0.25 18.96 6.40
N ILE A 62 -0.83 18.19 6.51
CA ILE A 62 -2.15 18.52 5.94
C ILE A 62 -2.83 19.61 6.76
N TYR A 63 -2.67 19.62 8.09
CA TYR A 63 -3.25 20.66 8.93
C TYR A 63 -2.46 21.98 8.89
N THR A 64 -1.14 21.94 8.67
CA THR A 64 -0.32 23.17 8.60
C THR A 64 -0.50 23.96 7.29
N SER A 65 -1.00 23.35 6.22
CA SER A 65 -1.34 24.04 4.97
C SER A 65 -2.78 24.56 4.94
N ALA A 66 -3.55 24.33 6.01
CA ALA A 66 -4.92 24.80 6.19
C ALA A 66 -5.04 25.99 7.17
N SER A 67 -3.92 26.43 7.75
CA SER A 67 -3.78 27.61 8.62
C SER A 67 -3.00 28.72 7.93
#